data_AF-A0A496TN13-F1
#
_entry.id   AF-A0A496TN13-F1
#
_cell.length_a   1.000
_cell.length_b   1.000
_cell.length_c   1.000
_cell.angle_alpha   90.00
_cell.angle_beta   90.00
_cell.angle_gamma   90.00
#
_symmetry.space_group_name_H-M   'P 1'
#
loop_
_entity.id
_entity.type
_entity.pdbx_description
1 polymer ?
#
loop_
_entity_poly.entity_id
_entity_poly.type
_entity_poly.pdbx_seq_one_letter_code
_entity_poly.pdbx_strand_id
1 'polypeptide(L)'
;MLDEFDLKKKFKYFDFSVFFSMILLIGIGIAAIYSATYSSGSAAHLNYQRQILWAGLGLIVFAVIVFTPMRFFLAFAYVFYGVAIASLLLVLVIGQKGSGAQRWLGLGFLHFQPSEWAKLATIFVIARLFT
;
A
#
# COMPACT_ATOMS: atom_id res chain seq x y z
N MET A 1 -4.61 -4.36 31.43
CA MET A 1 -3.48 -3.60 32.02
C MET A 1 -2.24 -3.61 31.12
N LEU A 2 -1.83 -4.74 30.52
CA LEU A 2 -0.70 -4.80 29.58
C LEU A 2 -0.97 -4.10 28.23
N ASP A 3 -2.19 -4.20 27.69
CA ASP A 3 -2.55 -3.59 26.40
C ASP A 3 -2.60 -2.05 26.45
N GLU A 4 -3.03 -1.48 27.58
CA GLU A 4 -3.09 -0.02 27.75
C GLU A 4 -1.69 0.61 27.81
N PHE A 5 -0.72 -0.13 28.35
CA PHE A 5 0.69 0.27 28.39
C PHE A 5 1.34 0.20 27.00
N ASP A 6 1.03 -0.83 26.21
CA ASP A 6 1.54 -0.99 24.85
C ASP A 6 0.96 0.09 23.90
N LEU A 7 -0.32 0.44 24.05
CA LEU A 7 -0.95 1.51 23.29
C LEU A 7 -0.30 2.88 23.58
N LYS A 8 -0.14 3.23 24.87
CA LYS A 8 0.53 4.49 25.28
C LYS A 8 1.97 4.55 24.78
N LYS A 9 2.66 3.42 24.75
CA LYS A 9 4.02 3.30 24.22
C LYS A 9 4.06 3.52 22.70
N LYS A 10 3.15 2.89 21.95
CA LYS A 10 3.01 3.12 20.49
C LYS A 10 2.77 4.58 20.15
N PHE A 11 1.84 5.25 20.86
CA PHE A 11 1.59 6.68 20.67
C PHE A 11 2.81 7.55 21.00
N LYS A 12 3.61 7.17 21.99
CA LYS A 12 4.83 7.91 22.38
C LYS A 12 5.94 7.81 21.32
N TYR A 13 6.05 6.68 20.62
CA TYR A 13 7.05 6.48 19.56
C TYR A 13 6.51 6.77 18.16
N PHE A 14 5.25 7.18 18.04
CA PHE A 14 4.66 7.53 16.77
C PHE A 14 5.19 8.89 16.31
N ASP A 15 5.83 8.92 15.14
CA ASP A 15 6.32 10.16 14.57
C ASP A 15 5.18 10.93 13.90
N PHE A 16 4.60 11.87 14.66
CA PHE A 16 3.54 12.75 14.19
C PHE A 16 3.99 13.64 13.02
N SER A 17 5.27 14.01 12.94
CA SER A 17 5.77 14.87 11.85
C SER A 17 5.67 14.15 10.50
N VAL A 18 6.12 12.89 10.45
CA VAL A 18 6.01 12.06 9.24
C VAL A 18 4.55 11.78 8.88
N PHE A 19 3.71 11.52 9.88
CA PHE A 19 2.28 11.27 9.65
C PHE A 19 1.57 12.49 9.05
N PHE A 20 1.73 13.67 9.64
CA PHE A 20 1.12 14.89 9.10
C PHE A 20 1.66 15.25 7.72
N SER A 21 2.96 15.06 7.50
CA SER A 21 3.59 15.25 6.18
C SER A 21 2.98 14.31 5.13
N MET A 22 2.74 13.04 5.48
CA MET A 22 2.06 12.07 4.62
C MET A 22 0.63 12.50 4.28
N ILE A 23 -0.17 12.92 5.26
CA ILE A 23 -1.55 13.38 5.03
C ILE A 23 -1.58 14.61 4.12
N LEU A 24 -0.65 15.55 4.33
CA LEU A 24 -0.54 16.75 3.52
C LEU A 24 -0.17 16.41 2.07
N LEU A 25 0.77 15.50 1.85
CA LEU A 25 1.13 15.03 0.51
C LEU A 25 -0.03 14.30 -0.19
N ILE A 26 -0.81 13.50 0.53
CA ILE A 26 -2.03 12.86 -0.01
C ILE A 26 -3.03 13.94 -0.46
N GLY A 27 -3.26 14.96 0.37
CA GLY A 27 -4.16 16.08 0.03
C GLY A 27 -3.70 16.85 -1.21
N ILE A 28 -2.42 17.18 -1.29
CA ILE A 28 -1.82 17.84 -2.46
C ILE A 28 -1.97 16.97 -3.71
N GLY A 29 -1.71 15.66 -3.62
CA GLY A 29 -1.86 14.73 -4.74
C GLY A 29 -3.29 14.65 -5.26
N ILE A 30 -4.28 14.60 -4.37
CA ILE A 30 -5.70 14.61 -4.76
C ILE A 30 -6.07 15.94 -5.43
N ALA A 31 -5.62 17.07 -4.87
CA ALA A 31 -5.86 18.39 -5.46
C ALA A 31 -5.21 18.53 -6.85
N ALA A 32 -4.01 17.99 -7.04
CA ALA A 32 -3.33 17.96 -8.33
C ALA A 32 -4.10 17.12 -9.36
N ILE A 33 -4.60 15.94 -8.97
CA ILE A 33 -5.45 15.11 -9.84
C ILE A 33 -6.74 15.84 -10.20
N TYR A 34 -7.40 16.48 -9.23
CA TYR A 34 -8.60 17.27 -9.49
C TYR A 34 -8.31 18.38 -10.51
N SER A 35 -7.22 19.14 -10.32
CA SER A 35 -6.81 20.22 -11.22
C SER A 35 -6.52 19.73 -12.64
N ALA A 36 -5.77 18.64 -12.79
CA ALA A 36 -5.44 18.06 -14.10
C ALA A 36 -6.67 17.50 -14.83
N THR A 37 -7.67 17.07 -14.07
CA THR A 37 -8.87 16.40 -14.57
C THR A 37 -9.99 17.38 -14.89
N TYR A 38 -9.96 18.60 -14.32
CA TYR A 38 -11.05 19.58 -14.38
C TYR A 38 -11.45 19.99 -15.81
N SER A 39 -10.52 19.94 -16.76
CA SER A 39 -10.77 20.29 -18.18
C SER A 39 -11.06 19.07 -19.08
N SER A 40 -10.94 17.86 -18.56
CA SER A 40 -11.15 16.61 -19.30
C SER A 40 -12.55 16.06 -19.01
N GLY A 41 -13.28 15.59 -20.03
CA GLY A 41 -14.71 15.22 -19.96
C GLY A 41 -15.11 14.23 -18.85
N SER A 42 -16.41 13.90 -18.74
CA SER A 42 -17.03 13.24 -17.56
C SER A 42 -16.32 11.98 -17.03
N ALA A 43 -15.69 11.17 -17.89
CA ALA A 43 -14.95 9.97 -17.48
C ALA A 43 -13.68 10.30 -16.68
N ALA A 44 -13.03 11.42 -16.96
CA ALA A 44 -11.86 11.86 -16.23
C ALA A 44 -12.26 12.33 -14.84
N HIS A 45 -13.37 13.07 -14.69
CA HIS A 45 -13.87 13.56 -13.40
C HIS A 45 -14.04 12.48 -12.32
N LEU A 46 -14.23 11.21 -12.68
CA LEU A 46 -14.30 10.11 -11.70
C LEU A 46 -12.94 9.76 -11.06
N ASN A 47 -11.82 10.23 -11.61
CA ASN A 47 -10.48 9.88 -11.15
C ASN A 47 -10.15 10.44 -9.77
N TYR A 48 -10.56 11.68 -9.45
CA TYR A 48 -10.31 12.25 -8.11
C TYR A 48 -11.13 11.53 -7.03
N GLN A 49 -12.38 11.14 -7.34
CA GLN A 49 -13.24 10.40 -6.42
C GLN A 49 -12.65 9.02 -6.12
N ARG A 50 -12.15 8.33 -7.15
CA ARG A 50 -11.41 7.07 -6.99
C ARG A 50 -10.18 7.27 -6.11
N GLN A 51 -9.42 8.36 -6.30
CA GLN A 51 -8.24 8.63 -5.49
C GLN A 51 -8.60 8.86 -4.01
N ILE A 52 -9.70 9.55 -3.70
CA ILE A 52 -10.19 9.72 -2.33
C ILE A 52 -10.53 8.37 -1.70
N LEU A 53 -11.23 7.49 -2.44
CA LEU A 53 -11.55 6.14 -1.97
C LEU A 53 -10.29 5.31 -1.69
N TRP A 54 -9.31 5.33 -2.60
CA TRP A 54 -8.03 4.62 -2.43
C TRP A 54 -7.20 5.19 -1.29
N ALA A 55 -7.18 6.51 -1.10
CA ALA A 55 -6.53 7.14 0.05
C ALA A 55 -7.18 6.70 1.37
N GLY A 56 -8.52 6.66 1.43
CA GLY A 56 -9.25 6.16 2.59
C GLY A 56 -8.94 4.70 2.91
N LEU A 57 -8.97 3.82 1.90
CA LEU A 57 -8.58 2.41 2.05
C LEU A 57 -7.11 2.28 2.51
N GLY A 58 -6.20 3.07 1.95
CA GLY A 58 -4.80 3.10 2.35
C GLY A 58 -4.60 3.51 3.82
N LEU A 59 -5.37 4.49 4.31
CA LEU A 59 -5.33 4.90 5.73
C LEU A 59 -5.88 3.81 6.67
N ILE A 60 -6.90 3.07 6.26
CA ILE A 60 -7.41 1.92 7.02
C ILE A 60 -6.32 0.85 7.12
N VAL A 61 -5.70 0.50 5.98
CA VAL A 61 -4.59 -0.48 5.95
C VAL A 61 -3.41 -0.01 6.80
N PHE A 62 -3.04 1.27 6.72
CA PHE A 62 -2.01 1.88 7.56
C PHE A 62 -2.32 1.70 9.06
N ALA A 63 -3.55 2.02 9.49
CA ALA A 63 -3.96 1.87 10.89
C ALA A 63 -3.82 0.40 11.35
N VAL A 64 -4.33 -0.55 10.56
CA VAL A 64 -4.20 -1.99 10.87
C VAL A 64 -2.74 -2.40 11.02
N ILE A 65 -1.85 -1.95 10.12
CA ILE A 65 -0.42 -2.28 10.18
C ILE A 65 0.24 -1.70 11.42
N VAL A 66 -0.01 -0.43 11.78
CA VAL A 66 0.54 0.22 12.97
C VAL A 66 0.16 -0.51 14.25
N PHE A 67 -1.07 -1.01 14.33
CA PHE A 67 -1.53 -1.79 15.49
C PHE A 67 -1.01 -3.24 15.49
N THR A 68 -0.62 -3.78 14.33
CA THR A 68 -0.07 -5.14 14.23
C THR A 68 1.38 -5.20 14.73
N PRO A 69 1.74 -6.16 15.59
CA PRO A 69 3.09 -6.24 16.14
C PRO A 69 4.09 -6.77 15.10
N MET A 70 5.31 -6.19 15.06
CA MET A 70 6.35 -6.54 14.07
C MET A 70 6.68 -8.04 14.03
N ARG A 71 6.62 -8.73 15.17
CA ARG A 71 6.79 -10.19 15.29
C ARG A 71 5.87 -10.99 14.36
N PHE A 72 4.65 -10.51 14.12
CA PHE A 72 3.72 -11.16 13.20
C PHE A 72 4.27 -11.12 11.77
N PHE A 73 4.68 -9.94 11.29
CA PHE A 73 5.22 -9.79 9.94
C PHE A 73 6.51 -10.60 9.74
N LEU A 74 7.38 -10.65 10.75
CA LEU A 74 8.61 -11.44 10.72
C LEU A 74 8.35 -12.95 10.74
N ALA A 75 7.34 -13.42 11.49
CA ALA A 75 6.98 -14.84 11.53
C ALA A 75 6.47 -15.34 10.16
N PHE A 76 5.74 -14.50 9.43
CA PHE A 76 5.19 -14.83 8.10
C PHE A 76 6.05 -14.32 6.93
N ALA A 77 7.26 -13.80 7.18
CA ALA A 77 8.09 -13.17 6.16
C ALA A 77 8.34 -14.07 4.93
N TYR A 78 8.75 -15.33 5.16
CA TYR A 78 8.98 -16.29 4.07
C TYR A 78 7.71 -16.64 3.28
N VAL A 79 6.55 -16.69 3.96
CA VAL A 79 5.26 -16.92 3.31
C VAL A 79 4.90 -15.73 2.41
N PHE A 80 5.02 -14.50 2.93
CA PHE A 80 4.77 -13.28 2.15
C PHE A 80 5.68 -13.21 0.91
N TYR A 81 6.94 -13.60 1.06
CA TYR A 81 7.89 -13.65 -0.05
C TYR A 81 7.58 -14.74 -1.06
N GLY A 82 7.22 -15.95 -0.62
CA GLY A 82 6.77 -17.02 -1.52
C GLY A 82 5.55 -16.58 -2.35
N VAL A 83 4.57 -15.94 -1.71
CA VAL A 83 3.40 -15.36 -2.40
C VAL A 83 3.81 -14.25 -3.36
N ALA A 84 4.78 -13.40 -2.98
CA ALA A 84 5.30 -12.36 -3.86
C ALA A 84 5.95 -12.94 -5.12
N ILE A 85 6.84 -13.92 -5.00
CA ILE A 85 7.46 -14.58 -6.14
C ILE A 85 6.41 -15.26 -7.01
N ALA A 86 5.46 -15.99 -6.41
CA ALA A 86 4.38 -16.64 -7.15
C ALA A 86 3.53 -15.62 -7.93
N SER A 87 3.18 -14.48 -7.33
CA SER A 87 2.42 -13.43 -8.00
C SER A 87 3.19 -12.72 -9.12
N LEU A 88 4.52 -12.57 -8.99
CA LEU A 88 5.38 -12.07 -10.06
C LEU A 88 5.41 -13.03 -11.24
N LEU A 89 5.56 -14.33 -11.00
CA LEU A 89 5.49 -15.34 -12.05
C LEU A 89 4.11 -15.34 -12.72
N LEU A 90 3.05 -15.19 -11.93
CA LEU A 90 1.67 -15.14 -12.43
C LEU A 90 1.44 -13.94 -13.38
N VAL A 91 2.03 -12.78 -13.10
CA VAL A 91 1.92 -11.60 -13.98
C VAL A 91 2.60 -11.81 -15.33
N LEU A 92 3.61 -12.66 -15.42
CA LEU A 92 4.25 -12.97 -16.70
C LEU A 92 3.33 -13.80 -17.61
N VAL A 93 2.49 -14.66 -17.02
CA VAL A 93 1.60 -15.54 -17.76
C VAL A 93 0.25 -14.87 -18.08
N ILE A 94 -0.36 -14.21 -17.09
CA ILE A 94 -1.75 -13.69 -17.17
C ILE A 94 -1.80 -12.16 -17.00
N GLY A 95 -0.65 -11.49 -16.89
CA GLY A 95 -0.61 -10.05 -16.72
C GLY A 95 -1.11 -9.31 -17.96
N GLN A 96 -1.90 -8.27 -17.72
CA GLN A 96 -2.38 -7.37 -18.76
C GLN A 96 -1.23 -6.48 -19.23
N LYS A 97 -1.11 -6.32 -20.55
CA LYS A 97 -0.15 -5.38 -21.16
C LYS A 97 -0.68 -3.96 -20.98
N GLY A 98 -0.05 -3.20 -20.09
CA GLY A 98 -0.29 -1.76 -19.93
C GLY A 98 0.95 -0.98 -20.36
N SER A 99 0.80 -0.03 -21.29
CA SER A 99 1.88 0.84 -21.76
C SER A 99 3.17 0.10 -22.17
N GLY A 100 3.02 -1.02 -22.87
CA GLY A 100 4.15 -1.80 -23.43
C GLY A 100 4.76 -2.88 -22.53
N ALA A 101 4.33 -3.05 -21.27
CA ALA A 101 4.79 -4.16 -20.43
C ALA A 101 3.66 -4.82 -19.61
N GLN A 102 3.85 -6.09 -19.26
CA GLN A 102 2.94 -6.83 -18.39
C GLN A 102 3.28 -6.56 -16.92
N ARG A 103 2.46 -5.74 -16.25
CA ARG A 103 2.71 -5.31 -14.86
C ARG A 103 1.52 -5.49 -13.93
N TRP A 104 0.32 -5.59 -14.50
CA TRP A 104 -0.92 -5.54 -13.74
C TRP A 104 -1.69 -6.85 -13.88
N LEU A 105 -2.10 -7.40 -12.74
CA LEU A 105 -3.13 -8.44 -12.67
C LEU A 105 -4.48 -7.73 -12.55
N GLY A 106 -5.29 -7.78 -13.61
CA GLY A 106 -6.65 -7.26 -13.60
C GLY A 106 -7.60 -8.28 -13.00
N LEU A 107 -7.97 -8.09 -11.73
CA LEU A 107 -8.94 -8.91 -10.99
C LEU A 107 -10.38 -8.39 -11.17
N GLY A 108 -10.69 -7.90 -12.38
CA GLY A 108 -11.96 -7.25 -12.71
C GLY A 108 -12.07 -5.83 -12.15
N PHE A 109 -12.40 -5.70 -10.87
CA PHE A 109 -12.64 -4.41 -10.20
C PHE A 109 -11.39 -3.86 -9.50
N LEU A 110 -10.35 -4.68 -9.30
CA LEU A 110 -9.07 -4.29 -8.73
C LEU A 110 -7.94 -4.57 -9.71
N HIS A 111 -7.03 -3.61 -9.80
CA HIS A 111 -5.75 -3.81 -10.47
C HIS A 111 -4.70 -4.05 -9.39
N PHE A 112 -4.21 -5.28 -9.30
CA PHE A 112 -3.16 -5.64 -8.36
C PHE A 112 -1.81 -5.60 -9.08
N GLN A 113 -0.83 -4.92 -8.49
CA GLN A 113 0.52 -4.84 -9.02
C GLN A 113 1.46 -5.69 -8.14
N PRO A 114 1.86 -6.90 -8.60
CA PRO A 114 2.68 -7.82 -7.81
C PRO A 114 4.02 -7.23 -7.33
N SER A 115 4.61 -6.30 -8.10
CA SER A 115 5.89 -5.66 -7.72
C SER A 115 5.80 -4.81 -6.45
N GLU A 116 4.63 -4.22 -6.15
CA GLU A 116 4.44 -3.45 -4.92
C GLU A 116 4.47 -4.37 -3.70
N TRP A 117 3.79 -5.52 -3.78
CA TRP A 117 3.82 -6.54 -2.75
C TRP A 117 5.22 -7.15 -2.58
N ALA A 118 5.93 -7.40 -3.69
CA ALA A 118 7.27 -7.96 -3.66
C ALA A 118 8.30 -7.07 -2.95
N LYS A 119 8.22 -5.74 -3.10
CA LYS A 119 9.08 -4.80 -2.36
C LYS A 119 8.92 -4.98 -0.85
N LEU A 120 7.68 -4.99 -0.36
CA LEU A 120 7.38 -5.15 1.07
C LEU A 120 7.80 -6.53 1.60
N ALA A 121 7.45 -7.60 0.88
CA ALA A 121 7.80 -8.97 1.27
C ALA A 121 9.32 -9.18 1.35
N THR A 122 10.08 -8.56 0.42
CA THR A 122 11.54 -8.61 0.43
C THR A 122 12.12 -7.90 1.65
N ILE A 123 11.58 -6.73 2.02
CA ILE A 123 11.99 -6.01 3.23
C ILE A 123 11.80 -6.91 4.47
N PHE A 124 10.66 -7.59 4.58
CA PHE A 124 10.40 -8.47 5.73
C PHE A 124 11.32 -9.68 5.78
N VAL A 125 11.61 -10.33 4.65
CA VAL A 125 12.55 -11.47 4.62
C VAL A 125 13.97 -11.02 4.98
N ILE A 126 14.44 -9.90 4.41
CA ILE A 126 15.74 -9.35 4.75
C ILE A 126 15.79 -9.02 6.24
N ALA A 127 14.80 -8.31 6.78
CA ALA A 127 14.73 -8.00 8.21
C ALA A 127 14.77 -9.28 9.07
N ARG A 128 14.11 -10.36 8.64
CA ARG A 128 14.11 -11.65 9.35
C ARG A 128 15.45 -12.39 9.25
N LEU A 129 16.19 -12.24 8.16
CA LEU A 129 17.51 -12.86 8.01
C LEU A 129 18.58 -12.19 8.88
N PHE A 130 18.44 -10.88 9.11
CA PHE A 130 19.41 -10.08 9.88
C PHE A 130 19.01 -9.82 11.35
N THR A 131 17.89 -10.40 11.83
CA THR A 131 17.40 -10.29 13.23
C THR A 131 17.18 -11.66 13.84
#